data_AF-A0A2M7VTG2-F1
#
_entry.id   AF-A0A2M7VTG2-F1
#
_cell.length_a   1.000
_cell.length_b   1.000
_cell.length_c   1.000
_cell.angle_alpha   90.00
_cell.angle_beta   90.00
_cell.angle_gamma   90.00
#
_symmetry.space_group_name_H-M   'P 1'
#
loop_
_entity.id
_entity.type
_entity.pdbx_description
1 polymer ?
#
loop_
_entity_poly.entity_id
_entity_poly.type
_entity_poly.pdbx_seq_one_letter_code
_entity_poly.pdbx_strand_id
1 'polypeptide(L)' 'MQELTDKFGRKISYLRLAITDRCNFRCEYCMPAKGIAIVDRKDLLSF' A
#
# COMPACT_ATOMS: atom_id res chain seq x y z
N MET A 1 10.77 -25.96 2.92
CA MET A 1 10.20 -24.59 2.84
C MET A 1 11.05 -23.82 1.86
N GLN A 2 10.47 -23.37 0.76
CA GLN A 2 11.18 -22.57 -0.23
C GLN A 2 11.33 -21.15 0.33
N GLU A 3 12.55 -20.61 0.34
CA GLU A 3 12.75 -19.24 0.78
C GLU A 3 12.17 -18.28 -0.27
N LEU A 4 11.32 -17.36 0.20
CA LEU A 4 10.78 -16.27 -0.60
C LEU A 4 11.90 -15.24 -0.84
N THR A 5 12.62 -15.45 -1.93
CA THR A 5 13.77 -14.65 -2.34
C THR A 5 13.46 -13.98 -3.68
N ASP A 6 13.73 -12.68 -3.78
CA ASP A 6 13.57 -11.95 -5.04
C ASP A 6 14.71 -12.24 -6.04
N LYS A 7 14.63 -11.67 -7.24
CA LYS A 7 15.64 -11.87 -8.29
C LYS A 7 17.03 -11.30 -7.95
N PHE A 8 17.14 -10.50 -6.90
CA PHE A 8 18.39 -9.90 -6.42
C PHE A 8 18.95 -10.64 -5.19
N GLY A 9 18.34 -11.76 -4.77
CA GLY A 9 18.82 -12.54 -3.64
C GLY A 9 18.38 -12.01 -2.27
N ARG A 10 17.45 -11.05 -2.21
CA ARG A 10 16.96 -10.50 -0.94
C ARG A 10 15.84 -11.38 -0.39
N LYS A 11 15.95 -11.78 0.88
CA LYS A 11 14.92 -12.54 1.59
C LYS A 11 13.76 -11.63 2.00
N ILE A 12 12.54 -12.02 1.65
CA ILE A 12 11.32 -11.32 2.09
C ILE A 12 11.09 -11.65 3.57
N SER A 13 11.15 -10.64 4.42
CA SER A 13 11.05 -10.79 5.89
C SER A 13 9.79 -10.18 6.51
N TYR A 14 9.08 -9.32 5.78
CA TYR A 14 7.86 -8.67 6.26
C TYR A 14 6.88 -8.38 5.12
N LEU A 15 5.62 -8.22 5.47
CA LEU A 15 4.55 -7.80 4.58
C LEU A 15 3.96 -6.48 5.10
N ARG A 16 3.89 -5.46 4.24
CA ARG A 16 3.20 -4.20 4.53
C ARG A 16 1.83 -4.24 3.86
N LEU A 17 0.78 -4.15 4.67
CA LEU A 17 -0.60 -4.07 4.18
C LEU A 17 -1.12 -2.65 4.35
N ALA A 18 -1.57 -2.04 3.25
CA ALA A 18 -2.29 -0.78 3.28
C ALA A 18 -3.79 -1.08 3.41
N ILE A 19 -4.39 -0.70 4.53
CA ILE A 19 -5.81 -1.00 4.82
C ILE A 19 -6.73 0.00 4.11
N THR A 20 -6.27 1.25 4.01
CA THR A 20 -7.00 2.32 3.34
C THR A 20 -6.02 3.31 2.73
N ASP A 21 -6.46 3.90 1.63
CA ASP A 21 -5.83 5.03 0.95
C ASP A 21 -6.38 6.38 1.43
N ARG A 22 -7.38 6.38 2.32
CA ARG A 22 -8.00 7.60 2.86
C ARG A 22 -7.18 8.12 4.04
N CYS A 23 -6.83 9.41 3.95
CA CYS A 23 -6.16 10.14 5.01
C CYS A 23 -6.93 11.42 5.34
N ASN A 24 -6.99 11.78 6.62
CA ASN A 24 -7.56 13.04 7.11
C ASN A 24 -6.60 14.24 6.93
N PHE A 25 -5.35 13.99 6.55
CA PHE A 25 -4.36 15.03 6.28
C PHE A 25 -4.15 15.26 4.77
N ARG A 26 -3.57 16.41 4.44
CA ARG A 26 -3.22 16.84 3.08
C ARG A 26 -1.77 17.31 3.00
N CYS A 27 -0.85 16.40 3.32
CA CYS A 27 0.58 16.68 3.31
C CYS A 27 1.05 16.91 1.87
N GLU A 28 1.73 18.03 1.60
CA GLU A 28 2.17 18.41 0.25
C GLU A 28 3.03 17.34 -0.45
N TYR A 29 3.88 16.63 0.31
CA TYR A 29 4.77 15.58 -0.21
C TYR A 29 4.14 14.19 -0.34
N CYS A 30 2.92 13.99 0.18
CA CYS A 30 2.29 12.66 0.24
C CYS A 30 0.89 12.66 -0.39
N MET A 31 0.01 13.54 0.09
CA MET A 31 -1.35 13.71 -0.40
C MET A 31 -1.62 15.20 -0.62
N PRO A 32 -1.30 15.74 -1.81
CA PRO A 32 -1.50 17.14 -2.14
C PRO A 32 -2.96 17.58 -1.95
N ALA A 33 -3.20 18.89 -1.85
CA ALA A 33 -4.55 19.43 -1.62
C ALA A 33 -5.59 18.98 -2.66
N LYS A 34 -5.17 18.77 -3.91
CA LYS A 34 -6.01 18.21 -4.99
C LYS A 34 -6.42 16.74 -4.78
N GLY A 35 -5.89 16.09 -3.74
CA GLY A 35 -6.12 14.68 -3.44
C GLY A 35 -5.35 13.72 -4.34
N ILE A 36 -5.68 12.44 -4.19
CA ILE A 36 -5.23 11.33 -5.04
C ILE A 36 -6.48 10.57 -5.52
N ALA A 37 -6.31 9.75 -6.55
CA ALA A 37 -7.35 8.80 -6.95
C ALA A 37 -7.55 7.78 -5.83
N ILE A 38 -8.76 7.73 -5.27
CA ILE A 38 -9.16 6.77 -4.25
C ILE A 38 -9.65 5.51 -4.95
N VAL A 39 -9.22 4.35 -4.47
CA VAL A 39 -9.63 3.04 -4.96
C VAL A 39 -11.11 2.84 -4.68
N ASP A 40 -11.84 2.31 -5.67
CA ASP A 40 -13.25 1.97 -5.51
C ASP A 40 -13.41 0.93 -4.40
N ARG A 41 -14.45 1.09 -3.58
CA ARG A 41 -14.69 0.21 -2.43
C ARG A 41 -14.82 -1.28 -2.82
N LYS A 42 -15.26 -1.57 -4.05
CA LYS A 42 -15.41 -2.93 -4.58
C LYS A 42 -14.07 -3.65 -4.82
N ASP A 43 -13.00 -2.88 -5.00
CA ASP A 43 -11.66 -3.40 -5.28
C ASP A 43 -10.83 -3.50 -3.99
N LEU A 44 -11.38 -3.05 -2.85
CA LEU A 44 -10.77 -3.20 -1.53
C LEU A 44 -10.97 -4.62 -1.00
N LEU A 45 -9.96 -5.13 -0.30
CA LEU A 45 -10.03 -6.41 0.38
C LEU A 45 -11.18 -6.38 1.41
N SER A 46 -12.15 -7.28 1.27
CA SER A 46 -13.28 -7.45 2.19
C SER A 46 -13.17 -8.75 2.99
N PHE A 47 -13.79 -8.79 4.16
CA PHE A 47 -13.92 -9.99 5.00
C PHE A 47 -15.14 -10.82 4.64
#